data_AF-A0A919LLV8-F1
#
_entry.id   AF-A0A919LLV8-F1
#
_cell.length_a   1.000
_cell.length_b   1.000
_cell.length_c   1.000
_cell.angle_alpha   90.00
_cell.angle_beta   90.00
_cell.angle_gamma   90.00
#
_symmetry.space_group_name_H-M   'P 1'
#
loop_
_entity.id
_entity.type
_entity.pdbx_description
1 polymer ?
#
loop_
_entity_poly.entity_id
_entity_poly.type
_entity_poly.pdbx_seq_one_letter_code
_entity_poly.pdbx_strand_id
1 'polypeptide(L)' 'MTAQPMWRKSSFCGEGDACVYVATAPGSLVRVADRADPAHLVLATTQAAWSDFLRAVKTTG' A
#
# COMPACT_ATOMS: atom_id res chain seq x y z
N MET A 1 20.53 -8.60 -5.83
CA MET A 1 19.36 -9.20 -5.15
C MET A 1 18.43 -8.07 -4.73
N THR A 2 17.30 -7.90 -5.40
CA THR A 2 16.30 -6.88 -5.02
C THR A 2 15.65 -7.30 -3.71
N ALA A 3 15.73 -6.45 -2.68
CA ALA A 3 15.07 -6.71 -1.40
C ALA A 3 13.57 -6.96 -1.66
N GLN A 4 13.05 -8.08 -1.14
CA GLN A 4 11.63 -8.39 -1.26
C GLN A 4 10.85 -7.35 -0.45
N PRO A 5 9.84 -6.68 -1.05
CA PRO A 5 9.03 -5.71 -0.31
C PRO A 5 8.33 -6.39 0.87
N MET A 6 8.51 -5.85 2.08
CA MET A 6 7.81 -6.30 3.27
C MET A 6 6.36 -5.80 3.25
N TRP A 7 5.49 -6.55 2.59
CA TRP A 7 4.07 -6.21 2.47
C TRP A 7 3.32 -6.31 3.80
N ARG A 8 2.53 -5.29 4.10
CA ARG A 8 1.52 -5.26 5.16
C ARG A 8 0.15 -5.37 4.51
N LYS A 9 -0.59 -6.40 4.89
CA LYS A 9 -1.97 -6.65 4.46
C LYS A 9 -2.94 -5.81 5.30
N SER A 10 -3.96 -5.23 4.68
CA SER A 10 -5.03 -4.52 5.38
C SER A 10 -5.88 -5.48 6.23
N SER A 11 -6.38 -5.00 7.36
CA SER A 11 -7.23 -5.79 8.27
C SER A 11 -8.62 -6.11 7.71
N PHE A 12 -9.09 -5.32 6.74
CA PHE A 12 -10.38 -5.53 6.05
C PHE A 12 -10.29 -6.49 4.86
N CYS A 13 -9.10 -7.02 4.57
CA CYS A 13 -8.93 -7.99 3.50
C CYS A 13 -9.55 -9.34 3.91
N GLY A 14 -10.72 -9.63 3.35
CA GLY A 14 -11.54 -10.80 3.64
C GLY A 14 -13.04 -10.53 3.48
N GLU A 15 -13.45 -9.27 3.55
CA GLU A 15 -14.82 -8.84 3.25
C GLU A 15 -14.88 -8.30 1.82
N GLY A 16 -15.52 -9.06 0.92
CA GLY A 16 -15.79 -8.64 -0.47
C GLY A 16 -14.56 -8.38 -1.36
N ASP A 17 -13.46 -9.12 -1.17
CA ASP A 17 -12.23 -9.02 -1.98
C ASP A 17 -11.52 -7.63 -1.97
N ALA A 18 -11.82 -6.76 -1.01
CA ALA A 18 -11.25 -5.41 -0.89
C ALA A 18 -9.85 -5.40 -0.22
N CYS A 19 -8.95 -6.24 -0.71
CA CYS A 19 -7.62 -6.40 -0.13
C CYS A 19 -6.67 -5.28 -0.55
N VAL A 20 -5.96 -4.71 0.42
CA VAL A 20 -4.93 -3.70 0.16
C VAL A 20 -3.62 -4.14 0.82
N TYR A 21 -2.56 -4.14 0.05
CA TYR A 21 -1.20 -4.46 0.48
C TYR A 21 -0.34 -3.21 0.36
N VAL A 22 0.41 -2.88 1.41
CA VAL A 22 1.26 -1.69 1.45
C VAL A 22 2.67 -2.08 1.87
N ALA A 23 3.70 -1.59 1.18
CA ALA A 23 5.10 -1.80 1.53
C ALA A 23 5.89 -0.50 1.44
N THR A 24 6.83 -0.32 2.36
CA THR A 24 7.84 0.75 2.27
C THR A 24 8.93 0.36 1.27
N ALA A 25 9.42 1.32 0.51
CA ALA A 25 10.51 1.17 -0.43
C ALA A 25 11.58 2.25 -0.20
N PRO A 26 12.84 2.03 -0.67
CA PRO A 26 13.90 3.04 -0.57
C PRO A 26 13.50 4.38 -1.18
N GLY A 27 14.04 5.48 -0.65
CA GLY A 27 13.73 6.83 -1.13
C GLY A 27 12.41 7.40 -0.59
N SER A 28 11.97 6.96 0.59
CA SER A 28 10.70 7.39 1.21
C SER A 28 9.48 7.11 0.32
N LEU A 29 9.52 5.99 -0.39
CA LEU A 29 8.45 5.53 -1.26
C LEU A 29 7.53 4.55 -0.54
N VAL A 30 6.27 4.58 -0.93
CA VAL A 30 5.23 3.64 -0.51
C VAL A 30 4.71 2.96 -1.77
N ARG A 31 4.67 1.63 -1.74
CA ARG A 31 4.07 0.79 -2.77
C ARG A 31 2.74 0.27 -2.27
N VAL A 32 1.75 0.25 -3.14
CA VAL A 32 0.41 -0.26 -2.87
C VAL A 32 0.05 -1.26 -3.97
N ALA A 33 -0.55 -2.37 -3.55
CA ALA A 33 -1.05 -3.43 -4.42
C ALA A 33 -2.41 -3.94 -3.92
N ASP A 34 -3.20 -4.52 -4.82
CA ASP A 34 -4.48 -5.19 -4.49
C ASP A 34 -4.29 -6.68 -4.17
N ARG A 35 -3.10 -7.23 -4.45
CA ARG A 35 -2.75 -8.64 -4.29
C ARG A 35 -1.33 -8.81 -3.76
N ALA A 36 -1.07 -9.95 -3.12
CA ALA A 36 0.23 -10.33 -2.58
C ALA A 36 1.17 -10.88 -3.66
N ASP A 37 1.39 -10.13 -4.74
CA ASP A 37 2.31 -10.48 -5.82
C ASP A 37 3.46 -9.46 -5.86
N PRO A 38 4.73 -9.90 -5.67
CA PRO A 38 5.89 -9.01 -5.71
C PRO A 38 6.09 -8.26 -7.04
N ALA A 39 5.60 -8.81 -8.16
CA ALA A 39 5.66 -8.20 -9.48
C ALA A 39 4.45 -7.28 -9.74
N HIS A 40 3.41 -7.36 -8.91
CA HIS A 40 2.22 -6.54 -9.06
C HIS A 40 2.34 -5.26 -8.24
N LEU A 41 2.31 -4.13 -8.94
CA LEU A 41 2.32 -2.79 -8.35
C LEU A 41 1.14 -2.01 -8.93
N VAL A 42 0.20 -1.64 -8.07
CA VAL A 42 -0.94 -0.80 -8.48
C VAL A 42 -0.53 0.67 -8.44
N LEU A 43 0.17 1.08 -7.37
CA LEU A 43 0.57 2.47 -7.17
C LEU A 43 1.91 2.54 -6.43
N ALA A 44 2.79 3.42 -6.86
CA ALA A 44 3.92 3.89 -6.08
C ALA A 44 3.77 5.39 -5.83
N THR A 45 3.96 5.81 -4.59
CA THR A 45 3.84 7.20 -4.17
C THR A 45 4.90 7.53 -3.13
N THR A 46 5.00 8.79 -2.73
CA THR A 46 5.85 9.19 -1.60
C THR A 46 5.14 8.94 -0.28
N GLN A 47 5.91 8.77 0.79
CA GLN A 47 5.37 8.63 2.14
C GLN A 47 4.52 9.85 2.54
N ALA A 48 4.92 11.06 2.14
CA ALA A 48 4.17 12.29 2.40
C ALA A 48 2.79 12.27 1.73
N ALA A 49 2.74 11.99 0.42
CA ALA A 49 1.48 11.93 -0.31
C ALA A 49 0.58 10.79 0.19
N TRP A 50 1.16 9.66 0.62
CA TRP A 50 0.41 8.58 1.26
C TRP A 50 -0.21 9.00 2.59
N SER A 51 0.51 9.73 3.43
CA SER A 51 -0.01 10.27 4.69
C SER A 51 -1.17 11.26 4.47
N ASP A 52 -1.05 12.13 3.47
CA ASP A 52 -2.11 13.08 3.12
C ASP A 52 -3.35 12.36 2.57
N PHE A 53 -3.16 11.35 1.73
CA PHE A 53 -4.24 10.50 1.24
C PHE A 53 -4.99 9.82 2.40
N LEU A 54 -4.28 9.19 3.33
CA LEU A 54 -4.91 8.55 4.50
C LEU A 54 -5.68 9.54 5.36
N ARG A 55 -5.20 10.78 5.49
CA ARG A 55 -5.91 11.84 6.22
C ARG A 55 -7.21 12.18 5.51
N ALA A 56 -7.16 12.42 4.19
CA ALA A 56 -8.33 12.77 3.40
C ALA A 56 -9.40 11.67 3.39
N VAL A 57 -9.00 10.40 3.28
CA VAL A 57 -9.93 9.26 3.32
C VAL A 57 -10.62 9.16 4.67
N LYS A 58 -9.89 9.32 5.79
CA LYS A 58 -10.46 9.25 7.15
C LYS A 58 -11.41 10.40 7.48
N THR A 59 -11.26 11.55 6.83
CA THR A 59 -12.17 12.69 7.03
C THR A 59 -13.41 12.64 6.14
N THR A 60 -13.38 11.84 5.08
CA THR A 60 -14.45 11.80 4.05
C THR A 60 -15.32 10.54 4.15
N GLY A 61 -14.83 9.48 4.81
CA GLY A 61 -15.59 8.26 5.11
C GLY A 61 -16.35 8.38 6.42
#